data_AF-A0A967WD10-F1
#
_entry.id   AF-A0A967WD10-F1
#
_cell.length_a   1.000
_cell.length_b   1.000
_cell.length_c   1.000
_cell.angle_alpha   90.00
_cell.angle_beta   90.00
_cell.angle_gamma   90.00
#
_symmetry.space_group_name_H-M   'P 1'
#
loop_
_entity.id
_entity.type
_entity.pdbx_description
1 polymer ?
#
loop_
_entity_poly.entity_id
_entity_poly.type
_entity_poly.pdbx_seq_one_letter_code
_entity_poly.pdbx_strand_id
1 'polypeptide(L)'
;MLTRKDFAGEERPTWCPGCGNHAILNGIKMALAEHDIAPHQILIVTGIGCGSKLPHYMKVTGYHSLHGRTAAVATGARLANHGLRVMTVHGDGDGYGEGLSHFLNAIRRNMRIV
;
A
#
# COMPACT_ATOMS: atom_id res chain seq x y z
N MET A 1 -17.42 -7.78 -12.81
CA MET A 1 -16.78 -8.43 -11.65
C MET A 1 -15.29 -8.38 -11.88
N LEU A 2 -14.54 -7.80 -10.95
CA LEU A 2 -13.09 -7.68 -11.07
C LEU A 2 -12.38 -9.03 -10.88
N THR A 3 -11.20 -9.13 -11.47
CA THR A 3 -10.30 -10.28 -11.37
C THR A 3 -8.90 -9.81 -11.01
N ARG A 4 -8.04 -10.75 -10.59
CA ARG A 4 -6.61 -10.45 -10.33
C ARG A 4 -5.89 -9.82 -11.53
N LYS A 5 -6.34 -10.11 -12.76
CA LYS A 5 -5.72 -9.59 -13.99
C LYS A 5 -5.92 -8.09 -14.14
N ASP A 6 -7.00 -7.54 -13.58
CA ASP A 6 -7.30 -6.10 -13.63
C ASP A 6 -6.29 -5.25 -12.84
N PHE A 7 -5.51 -5.89 -11.96
CA PHE A 7 -4.46 -5.27 -11.14
C PHE A 7 -3.04 -5.61 -11.62
N ALA A 8 -2.87 -6.22 -12.79
CA ALA A 8 -1.55 -6.49 -13.34
C ALA A 8 -0.84 -5.16 -13.69
N GLY A 9 0.31 -4.90 -13.07
CA GLY A 9 1.18 -3.79 -13.46
C GLY A 9 2.00 -4.14 -14.70
N GLU A 10 2.52 -3.13 -15.38
CA GLU A 10 3.36 -3.27 -16.56
C GLU A 10 4.80 -3.65 -16.19
N GLU A 11 5.26 -3.18 -15.03
CA GLU A 11 6.60 -3.44 -14.53
C GLU A 11 6.73 -4.84 -13.91
N ARG A 12 7.84 -5.51 -14.25
CA ARG A 12 8.18 -6.80 -13.65
C ARG A 12 8.76 -6.59 -12.23
N PRO A 13 8.29 -7.32 -11.21
CA PRO A 13 8.90 -7.29 -9.88
C PRO A 13 10.39 -7.62 -9.92
N THR A 14 11.21 -6.80 -9.26
CA THR A 14 12.67 -6.98 -9.18
C THR A 14 13.12 -7.58 -7.84
N TRP A 15 12.19 -8.18 -7.08
CA TRP A 15 12.50 -8.92 -5.87
C TRP A 15 13.25 -10.21 -6.16
N CYS A 16 14.03 -10.67 -5.18
CA CYS A 16 14.78 -11.92 -5.29
C CYS A 16 13.84 -13.13 -5.55
N PRO A 17 14.29 -14.15 -6.30
CA PRO A 17 13.57 -15.41 -6.37
C PRO A 17 13.31 -15.99 -4.97
N GLY A 18 12.07 -16.37 -4.69
CA GLY A 18 11.65 -16.86 -3.36
C GLY A 18 11.28 -15.76 -2.35
N CYS A 19 11.35 -14.47 -2.72
CA CYS A 19 10.95 -13.39 -1.82
C CYS A 19 9.44 -13.44 -1.49
N GLY A 20 9.10 -13.36 -0.19
CA GLY A 20 7.71 -13.37 0.27
C GLY A 20 6.83 -12.22 -0.24
N ASN A 21 7.43 -11.10 -0.68
CA ASN A 21 6.71 -9.96 -1.26
C ASN A 21 5.88 -10.36 -2.49
N HIS A 22 6.28 -11.40 -3.23
CA HIS A 22 5.48 -11.95 -4.33
C HIS A 22 4.12 -12.49 -3.85
N ALA A 23 4.10 -13.15 -2.70
CA ALA A 23 2.87 -13.68 -2.12
C ALA A 23 1.97 -12.54 -1.60
N ILE A 24 2.57 -11.54 -0.93
CA ILE A 24 1.85 -10.35 -0.46
C ILE A 24 1.21 -9.59 -1.63
N LEU A 25 1.98 -9.33 -2.70
CA LEU A 25 1.48 -8.72 -3.94
C LEU A 25 0.27 -9.47 -4.51
N ASN A 26 0.36 -10.79 -4.59
CA ASN A 26 -0.73 -11.63 -5.09
C ASN A 26 -1.95 -11.63 -4.17
N GLY A 27 -1.74 -11.67 -2.86
CA GLY A 27 -2.80 -11.60 -1.85
C GLY A 27 -3.57 -10.28 -1.92
N ILE A 28 -2.89 -9.15 -2.08
CA ILE A 28 -3.54 -7.85 -2.24
C ILE A 28 -4.38 -7.82 -3.54
N LYS A 29 -3.86 -8.32 -4.67
CA LYS A 29 -4.63 -8.42 -5.93
C LYS A 29 -5.88 -9.29 -5.77
N MET A 30 -5.80 -10.37 -5.00
CA MET A 30 -6.94 -11.23 -4.69
C MET A 30 -7.99 -10.51 -3.86
N ALA A 31 -7.57 -9.91 -2.73
CA ALA A 31 -8.48 -9.20 -1.84
C ALA A 31 -9.21 -8.06 -2.54
N LEU A 32 -8.53 -7.27 -3.37
CA LEU A 32 -9.17 -6.18 -4.12
C LEU A 32 -10.20 -6.70 -5.14
N ALA A 33 -9.90 -7.81 -5.82
CA ALA A 33 -10.85 -8.44 -6.75
C ALA A 33 -12.07 -9.03 -6.01
N GLU A 34 -11.85 -9.75 -4.91
CA GLU A 34 -12.92 -10.36 -4.09
C GLU A 34 -13.88 -9.32 -3.49
N HIS A 35 -13.36 -8.14 -3.14
CA HIS A 35 -14.17 -7.03 -2.64
C HIS A 35 -14.68 -6.09 -3.74
N ASP A 36 -14.47 -6.41 -5.02
CA ASP A 36 -14.87 -5.62 -6.19
C ASP A 36 -14.41 -4.14 -6.10
N ILE A 37 -13.18 -3.92 -5.59
CA ILE A 37 -12.56 -2.59 -5.46
C ILE A 37 -11.71 -2.32 -6.70
N ALA A 38 -12.17 -1.45 -7.59
CA ALA A 38 -11.44 -1.14 -8.81
C ALA A 38 -10.11 -0.40 -8.53
N PRO A 39 -9.09 -0.55 -9.40
CA PRO A 39 -7.79 0.12 -9.25
C PRO A 39 -7.81 1.62 -8.89
N HIS A 40 -8.80 2.36 -9.40
CA HIS A 40 -8.95 3.81 -9.18
C HIS A 40 -9.75 4.17 -7.92
N GLN A 41 -10.32 3.18 -7.22
CA GLN A 41 -11.14 3.38 -6.01
C GLN A 41 -10.34 3.25 -4.71
N ILE A 42 -9.04 2.95 -4.80
CA ILE A 42 -8.14 2.79 -3.67
C ILE A 42 -6.83 3.52 -3.93
N LEU A 43 -6.33 4.20 -2.89
CA LEU A 43 -4.97 4.73 -2.85
C LEU A 43 -4.09 3.79 -2.03
N ILE A 44 -3.00 3.30 -2.63
CA ILE A 44 -1.96 2.54 -1.91
C ILE A 44 -0.76 3.46 -1.66
N VAL A 45 -0.51 3.80 -0.40
CA VAL A 45 0.63 4.62 0.02
C VAL A 45 1.74 3.73 0.53
N THR A 46 2.97 3.95 0.07
CA THR A 46 4.14 3.19 0.53
C THR A 46 5.30 4.09 0.91
N GLY A 47 6.23 3.55 1.67
CA GLY A 47 7.46 4.24 2.10
C GLY A 47 8.63 3.84 1.22
N ILE A 48 9.80 3.57 1.82
CA ILE A 48 10.99 3.12 1.10
C ILE A 48 11.43 1.73 1.60
N GLY A 49 11.79 0.86 0.66
CA GLY A 49 12.22 -0.51 0.93
C GLY A 49 11.84 -1.46 -0.20
N CYS A 50 12.30 -2.70 -0.13
CA CYS A 50 11.99 -3.71 -1.15
C CYS A 50 10.47 -3.86 -1.32
N GLY A 51 9.74 -4.14 -0.22
CA GLY A 51 8.27 -4.29 -0.26
C GLY A 51 7.53 -3.02 -0.68
N SER A 52 8.06 -1.84 -0.36
CA SER A 52 7.44 -0.55 -0.67
C SER A 52 7.36 -0.25 -2.18
N LYS A 53 8.06 -1.01 -3.02
CA LYS A 53 7.91 -0.98 -4.48
C LYS A 53 6.59 -1.59 -4.98
N LEU A 54 5.76 -2.17 -4.10
CA LEU A 54 4.53 -2.85 -4.46
C LEU A 54 3.59 -2.09 -5.42
N PRO A 55 3.32 -0.77 -5.26
CA PRO A 55 2.44 -0.04 -6.17
C PRO A 55 3.00 0.08 -7.59
N HIS A 56 4.32 -0.07 -7.79
CA HIS A 56 4.94 -0.07 -9.12
C HIS A 56 4.63 -1.35 -9.89
N TYR A 57 4.34 -2.45 -9.20
CA TYR A 57 4.07 -3.77 -9.79
C TYR A 57 2.56 -4.10 -9.90
N MET A 58 1.72 -3.10 -9.68
CA MET A 58 0.26 -3.19 -9.71
C MET A 58 -0.34 -2.05 -10.52
N LYS A 59 -1.42 -2.33 -11.24
CA LYS A 59 -2.30 -1.29 -11.77
C LYS A 59 -3.22 -0.80 -10.65
N VAL A 60 -2.86 0.30 -9.99
CA VAL A 60 -3.59 0.96 -8.90
C VAL A 60 -3.22 2.45 -8.84
N THR A 61 -3.99 3.26 -8.13
CA THR A 61 -3.51 4.57 -7.69
C THR A 61 -2.49 4.38 -6.55
N GLY A 62 -1.20 4.49 -6.89
CA GLY A 62 -0.08 4.34 -5.94
C GLY A 62 0.60 5.66 -5.61
N TYR A 63 1.03 5.82 -4.35
CA TYR A 63 1.91 6.92 -3.93
C TYR A 63 3.12 6.38 -3.17
N HIS A 64 4.26 6.33 -3.86
CA HIS A 64 5.55 5.91 -3.28
C HIS A 64 6.20 7.12 -2.61
N SER A 65 6.05 7.21 -1.29
CA SER A 65 6.46 8.36 -0.47
C SER A 65 7.93 8.27 -0.02
N LEU A 66 8.28 9.00 1.05
CA LEU A 66 9.61 8.99 1.66
C LEU A 66 9.71 7.93 2.77
N HIS A 67 10.94 7.58 3.12
CA HIS A 67 11.21 6.58 4.15
C HIS A 67 10.56 6.96 5.48
N GLY A 68 9.79 6.05 6.06
CA GLY A 68 9.05 6.24 7.31
C GLY A 68 7.88 7.22 7.25
N ARG A 69 7.54 7.78 6.08
CA ARG A 69 6.44 8.78 5.95
C ARG A 69 5.13 8.19 5.46
N THR A 70 5.07 6.88 5.24
CA THR A 70 3.88 6.13 4.78
C THR A 70 2.60 6.50 5.54
N ALA A 71 2.61 6.34 6.88
CA ALA A 71 1.45 6.61 7.72
C ALA A 71 1.07 8.10 7.77
N ALA A 72 2.05 9.01 7.69
CA ALA A 72 1.81 10.45 7.68
C ALA A 72 1.11 10.89 6.39
N VAL A 73 1.59 10.43 5.24
CA VAL A 73 0.97 10.71 3.93
C VAL A 73 -0.41 10.07 3.83
N ALA A 74 -0.57 8.81 4.25
CA ALA A 74 -1.86 8.13 4.27
C ALA A 74 -2.89 8.85 5.15
N THR A 75 -2.46 9.36 6.30
CA THR A 75 -3.29 10.19 7.19
C THR A 75 -3.77 11.45 6.47
N GLY A 76 -2.88 12.16 5.77
CA GLY A 76 -3.24 13.34 4.99
C GLY A 76 -4.26 13.04 3.89
N ALA A 77 -4.03 11.98 3.10
CA ALA A 77 -4.96 11.55 2.06
C ALA A 77 -6.35 11.20 2.61
N ARG A 78 -6.38 10.51 3.75
CA ARG A 78 -7.62 10.15 4.45
C ARG A 78 -8.38 11.38 4.95
N LEU A 79 -7.69 12.36 5.52
CA LEU A 79 -8.28 13.61 6.00
C LEU A 79 -8.78 14.49 4.85
N ALA A 80 -8.08 14.50 3.72
CA ALA A 80 -8.50 15.25 2.53
C ALA A 80 -9.75 14.64 1.88
N ASN A 81 -9.92 13.32 1.94
CA ASN A 81 -11.11 12.65 1.43
C ASN A 81 -11.55 11.49 2.33
N HIS A 82 -12.57 11.75 3.15
CA HIS A 82 -13.14 10.79 4.09
C HIS A 82 -13.89 9.61 3.41
N GLY A 83 -14.13 9.65 2.10
CA GLY A 83 -14.67 8.51 1.33
C GLY A 83 -13.59 7.66 0.65
N LEU A 84 -12.35 8.15 0.57
CA LEU A 84 -11.25 7.46 -0.09
C LEU A 84 -10.81 6.24 0.73
N ARG A 85 -10.70 5.08 0.06
CA ARG A 85 -10.06 3.89 0.62
C ARG A 85 -8.55 4.08 0.54
N VAL A 86 -7.87 3.95 1.68
CA VAL A 86 -6.42 4.12 1.77
C VAL A 86 -5.83 2.88 2.40
N MET A 87 -4.84 2.30 1.73
CA MET A 87 -4.04 1.18 2.21
C MET A 87 -2.57 1.59 2.26
N THR A 88 -1.86 1.10 3.25
CA THR A 88 -0.45 1.30 3.47
C THR A 88 0.30 0.00 3.27
N VAL A 89 1.46 0.06 2.61
CA VAL A 89 2.41 -1.06 2.56
C VAL A 89 3.78 -0.52 2.89
N HIS A 90 4.39 -1.06 3.94
CA HIS A 90 5.71 -0.65 4.40
C HIS A 90 6.48 -1.87 4.92
N GLY A 91 7.80 -1.77 4.91
CA GLY A 91 8.66 -2.71 5.63
C GLY A 91 8.57 -2.52 7.14
N ASP A 92 9.16 -3.45 7.86
CA ASP A 92 9.41 -3.36 9.31
C ASP A 92 10.27 -2.14 9.66
N GLY A 93 11.41 -1.93 8.99
CA GLY A 93 12.26 -0.77 9.21
C GLY A 93 11.61 0.57 8.83
N ASP A 94 10.80 0.58 7.76
CA ASP A 94 10.07 1.77 7.33
C ASP A 94 8.98 2.16 8.35
N GLY A 95 8.15 1.20 8.78
CA GLY A 95 7.02 1.48 9.67
C GLY A 95 7.36 1.51 11.16
N TYR A 96 8.14 0.54 11.63
CA TYR A 96 8.49 0.37 13.05
C TYR A 96 9.86 0.94 13.42
N GLY A 97 10.69 1.28 12.43
CA GLY A 97 11.92 2.05 12.62
C GLY A 97 11.66 3.55 12.47
N GLU A 98 12.03 4.13 11.33
CA GLU A 98 11.98 5.58 11.11
C GLU A 98 10.56 6.16 11.17
N GLY A 99 9.55 5.35 10.79
CA GLY A 99 8.14 5.74 10.79
C GLY A 99 7.38 5.53 12.10
N LEU A 100 8.01 5.01 13.16
CA LEU A 100 7.31 4.50 14.34
C LEU A 100 6.37 5.53 14.98
N SER A 101 6.85 6.76 15.15
CA SER A 101 6.04 7.82 15.75
C SER A 101 4.79 8.13 14.92
N HIS A 102 4.89 8.12 13.59
CA HIS A 102 3.74 8.34 12.70
C HIS A 102 2.76 7.17 12.77
N PHE A 103 3.26 5.93 12.79
CA PHE A 103 2.44 4.72 12.91
C PHE A 103 1.60 4.72 14.19
N LEU A 104 2.23 4.91 15.36
CA LEU A 104 1.55 4.94 16.65
C LEU A 104 0.48 6.04 16.70
N ASN A 105 0.79 7.20 16.14
CA ASN A 105 -0.11 8.33 16.10
C ASN A 105 -1.27 8.16 15.10
N ALA A 106 -1.10 7.40 14.02
CA ALA A 106 -2.18 7.03 13.11
C ALA A 106 -3.17 6.05 13.78
N ILE A 107 -2.64 5.06 14.53
CA ILE A 107 -3.46 4.14 15.34
C ILE A 107 -4.23 4.90 16.41
N ARG A 108 -3.55 5.74 17.20
CA ARG A 108 -4.17 6.51 18.29
C ARG A 108 -5.32 7.39 17.82
N ARG A 109 -5.27 7.88 16.57
CA ARG A 109 -6.33 8.70 15.95
C ARG A 109 -7.40 7.89 15.23
N ASN A 110 -7.26 6.56 15.16
CA ASN A 110 -8.17 5.66 14.46
C ASN A 110 -8.43 6.09 13.01
N MET A 111 -7.36 6.29 12.23
CA MET A 111 -7.46 6.90 10.90
C MET A 111 -8.23 6.07 9.85
N ARG A 112 -8.69 4.85 10.15
CA ARG A 112 -9.37 3.96 9.18
C ARG A 112 -8.56 3.83 7.87
N ILE A 113 -7.27 3.58 8.04
CA ILE A 113 -6.34 3.17 6.98
C ILE A 113 -6.03 1.69 7.22
N VAL A 114 -5.83 0.95 6.13
CA VAL A 114 -5.37 -0.45 6.19
C VAL A 114 -3.86 -0.49 6.12
#